data_AF-A0AAE4HVB7-F1
#
_entry.id   AF-A0AAE4HVB7-F1
#
_cell.length_a   1.000
_cell.length_b   1.000
_cell.length_c   1.000
_cell.angle_alpha   90.00
_cell.angle_beta   90.00
_cell.angle_gamma   90.00
#
_symmetry.space_group_name_H-M   'P 1'
#
loop_
_entity.id
_entity.type
_entity.pdbx_description
1 polymer ?
#
loop_
_entity_poly.entity_id
_entity_poly.type
_entity_poly.pdbx_seq_one_letter_code
_entity_poly.pdbx_strand_id
1 'polypeptide(L)'
;YVVQYTSPYTDKKDIATRVVMYGYSPYQLGNTSWYWDNYVKLTKGNASGDGSVVSPDPETPVTPEDPDPEKPVNPDPETPVTPEDPDPEKPVNPDP
;
A
#
# COMPACT_ATOMS: atom_id res chain seq x y z
N TYR A 1 -8.52 -16.27 -8.36
CA TYR A 1 -8.47 -15.51 -9.62
C TYR A 1 -7.45 -16.16 -10.54
N VAL A 2 -7.72 -16.22 -11.83
CA VAL A 2 -6.74 -16.66 -12.82
C VAL A 2 -6.16 -15.40 -13.47
N VAL A 3 -4.84 -15.26 -13.46
CA VAL A 3 -4.13 -14.17 -14.12
C VAL A 3 -3.35 -14.79 -15.28
N GLN A 4 -3.64 -14.36 -16.49
CA GLN A 4 -2.90 -14.76 -17.70
C GLN A 4 -1.96 -13.63 -18.11
N TYR A 5 -0.69 -13.96 -18.26
CA TYR A 5 0.35 -13.01 -18.67
C TYR A 5 1.07 -13.54 -19.92
N THR A 6 1.25 -12.67 -20.91
CA THR A 6 2.01 -12.98 -22.13
C THR A 6 3.20 -12.05 -22.19
N SER A 7 4.40 -12.64 -22.15
CA SER A 7 5.66 -11.90 -22.19
C SER A 7 6.13 -11.69 -23.64
N PRO A 8 6.69 -10.52 -24.00
CA PRO A 8 7.39 -10.32 -25.27
C PRO A 8 8.81 -10.90 -25.27
N TYR A 9 9.21 -11.66 -24.25
CA TYR A 9 10.57 -12.21 -24.15
C TYR A 9 10.86 -13.20 -25.27
N THR A 10 11.81 -12.87 -26.15
CA THR A 10 12.19 -13.67 -27.32
C THR A 10 13.57 -14.32 -27.21
N ASP A 11 14.30 -14.07 -26.13
CA ASP A 11 15.65 -14.58 -25.94
C ASP A 11 15.61 -16.09 -25.65
N LYS A 12 16.55 -16.83 -26.25
CA LYS A 12 16.70 -18.28 -26.06
C LYS A 12 17.49 -18.62 -24.80
N LYS A 13 17.09 -18.04 -23.66
CA LYS A 13 17.69 -18.28 -22.33
C LYS A 13 16.65 -18.80 -21.36
N ASP A 14 17.10 -19.48 -20.33
CA ASP A 14 16.23 -19.92 -19.23
C ASP A 14 15.43 -18.74 -18.67
N ILE A 15 14.19 -19.01 -18.29
CA ILE A 15 13.26 -17.99 -17.79
C ILE A 15 13.03 -18.24 -16.31
N ALA A 16 13.21 -17.20 -15.49
CA ALA A 16 12.87 -17.20 -14.07
C ALA A 16 11.89 -16.06 -13.78
N THR A 17 10.79 -16.36 -13.09
CA THR A 17 9.79 -15.37 -12.67
C THR A 17 9.37 -15.64 -11.24
N ARG A 18 9.05 -14.57 -10.49
CA ARG A 18 8.42 -14.66 -9.17
C ARG A 18 7.07 -13.98 -9.24
N VAL A 19 6.04 -14.66 -8.76
CA VAL A 19 4.74 -14.02 -8.52
C VAL A 19 4.64 -13.74 -7.03
N VAL A 20 4.25 -12.51 -6.67
CA VAL A 20 4.03 -12.09 -5.29
C VAL A 20 2.60 -11.62 -5.16
N MET A 21 1.93 -12.07 -4.10
CA MET A 21 0.59 -11.65 -3.76
C MET A 21 0.62 -11.03 -2.37
N TYR A 22 -0.01 -9.87 -2.25
CA TYR A 22 -0.18 -9.16 -0.99
C TYR A 22 -1.62 -9.28 -0.54
N GLY A 23 -1.83 -9.54 0.74
CA GLY A 23 -3.15 -9.68 1.33
C GLY A 23 -3.18 -9.13 2.75
N TYR A 24 -4.37 -8.76 3.19
CA TYR A 24 -4.64 -8.48 4.59
C TYR A 24 -5.35 -9.69 5.18
N SER A 25 -4.81 -10.23 6.29
CA SER A 25 -5.47 -11.32 6.99
C SER A 25 -6.36 -10.75 8.09
N PRO A 26 -7.67 -11.07 8.14
CA PRO A 26 -8.50 -10.66 9.26
C PRO A 26 -8.16 -11.41 10.56
N TYR A 27 -7.35 -12.47 10.48
CA TYR A 27 -6.96 -13.31 11.61
C TYR A 27 -5.53 -13.06 12.12
N GLN A 28 -4.69 -12.44 11.30
CA GLN A 28 -3.34 -12.01 11.69
C GLN A 28 -3.35 -10.49 11.51
N LEU A 29 -3.31 -9.71 12.61
CA LEU A 29 -3.21 -8.25 12.54
C LEU A 29 -1.91 -7.89 11.78
N GLY A 30 -2.02 -7.68 10.47
CA GLY A 30 -0.85 -7.37 9.65
C GLY A 30 -1.04 -7.65 8.15
N ASN A 31 -0.15 -7.03 7.38
CA ASN A 31 0.01 -7.35 5.97
C ASN A 31 0.71 -8.71 5.84
N THR A 32 0.13 -9.59 5.03
CA THR A 32 0.75 -10.88 4.69
C THR A 32 1.08 -10.89 3.20
N SER A 33 2.13 -11.62 2.84
CA SER A 33 2.46 -11.87 1.44
C SER A 33 2.82 -13.33 1.23
N TRP A 34 2.49 -13.84 0.06
CA TRP A 34 2.96 -15.14 -0.40
C TRP A 34 3.53 -15.01 -1.79
N TYR A 35 4.52 -15.85 -2.12
CA TYR A 35 5.13 -15.86 -3.44
C TYR A 35 5.33 -17.29 -3.94
N TRP A 36 5.48 -17.42 -5.25
CA TRP A 36 5.96 -18.65 -5.87
C TRP A 36 6.90 -18.32 -7.02
N ASP A 37 7.92 -19.16 -7.17
CA ASP A 37 8.93 -19.03 -8.20
C ASP A 37 8.62 -20.02 -9.33
N ASN A 38 8.61 -19.51 -10.57
CA ASN A 38 8.52 -20.33 -11.77
C ASN A 38 9.83 -20.26 -12.51
N TYR A 39 10.35 -21.43 -12.84
CA TYR A 39 11.56 -21.57 -13.62
C TYR A 39 11.30 -22.47 -14.83
N VAL A 40 11.86 -22.07 -15.97
CA VAL A 40 11.77 -22.80 -17.22
C VAL A 40 13.16 -22.93 -17.79
N LYS A 41 13.66 -24.17 -17.84
CA LYS A 41 14.90 -24.51 -18.55
C LYS A 41 14.62 -24.67 -20.03
N LEU A 42 15.33 -23.90 -20.86
CA LEU A 42 15.31 -24.11 -22.30
C LEU A 42 16.34 -25.17 -22.67
N THR A 43 15.87 -26.38 -22.98
CA THR A 43 16.71 -27.42 -23.56
C THR A 43 16.66 -27.37 -25.08
N LYS A 44 17.71 -27.85 -25.75
CA LYS A 44 17.77 -27.90 -27.22
C LYS A 44 16.70 -28.88 -27.74
N GLY A 45 15.52 -28.37 -28.03
CA GLY A 45 14.41 -29.11 -28.64
C GLY A 45 13.10 -29.11 -27.86
N ASN A 46 13.10 -28.90 -26.53
CA ASN A 46 11.89 -28.87 -25.70
C ASN A 46 12.01 -27.86 -24.54
N ALA A 47 10.93 -27.10 -24.28
CA ALA A 47 10.77 -26.31 -23.05
C ALA A 47 9.89 -27.09 -22.06
N SER A 48 10.37 -27.31 -20.84
CA SER A 48 9.61 -27.91 -19.74
C SER A 48 9.72 -27.00 -18.53
N GLY A 49 8.59 -26.63 -17.93
CA GLY A 49 8.55 -25.82 -16.71
C GLY A 49 8.21 -26.69 -15.50
N ASP A 50 9.06 -26.69 -14.49
CA ASP A 50 8.80 -27.26 -13.18
C ASP A 50 8.43 -26.13 -12.21
N GLY A 51 7.14 -25.90 -12.01
CA GLY A 51 6.69 -24.95 -10.99
C GLY A 51 7.09 -25.46 -9.60
N SER A 52 8.00 -24.76 -8.93
CA SER A 52 8.36 -25.07 -7.54
C SER A 52 7.45 -24.27 -6.61
N VAL A 53 6.50 -24.95 -5.97
CA VAL A 53 5.72 -24.35 -4.88
C VAL A 53 6.60 -24.35 -3.64
N VAL A 54 7.35 -23.26 -3.44
CA VAL A 54 8.02 -23.01 -2.17
C VAL A 54 6.95 -22.46 -1.24
N SER A 55 6.42 -23.30 -0.35
CA SER A 55 5.73 -22.79 0.85
C SER A 55 6.81 -22.09 1.69
N PRO A 56 6.74 -20.77 1.93
CA PRO A 56 7.69 -20.15 2.84
C PRO A 56 7.49 -20.76 4.24
N ASP A 57 8.58 -21.10 4.91
CA ASP A 57 8.53 -21.23 6.37
C ASP A 57 7.94 -19.94 6.93
N PRO A 58 7.07 -19.99 7.95
CA PRO A 58 6.48 -18.79 8.52
C PRO A 58 7.60 -17.85 8.95
N GLU A 59 7.77 -16.76 8.21
CA GLU A 59 8.72 -15.71 8.59
C GLU A 59 8.30 -15.21 9.98
N THR A 60 9.26 -15.13 10.90
CA THR A 60 9.03 -14.44 12.18
C THR A 60 8.53 -13.04 11.86
N PRO A 61 7.36 -12.63 12.42
CA PRO A 61 6.82 -11.32 12.16
C PRO A 61 7.86 -10.28 12.56
N VAL A 62 8.23 -9.44 11.60
CA VAL A 62 9.09 -8.29 11.86
C VAL A 62 8.25 -7.33 12.70
N THR A 63 8.62 -7.13 13.96
CA THR A 63 8.06 -6.03 14.75
C THR A 63 8.47 -4.74 14.04
N PRO A 64 7.53 -3.90 13.58
CA PRO A 64 7.87 -2.57 13.13
C PRO A 64 8.59 -1.87 14.28
N GLU A 65 9.78 -1.32 14.04
CA GLU A 65 10.35 -0.37 15.00
C GLU A 65 9.34 0.76 15.16
N ASP A 66 9.01 1.13 16.40
CA ASP A 66 8.17 2.29 16.66
C ASP A 66 8.79 3.48 15.93
N PRO A 67 8.02 4.21 15.09
CA PRO A 67 8.53 5.42 14.49
C PRO A 67 8.99 6.33 15.64
N ASP A 68 10.27 6.72 15.62
CA ASP A 68 10.83 7.66 16.58
C ASP A 68 9.87 8.85 16.67
N PRO A 69 9.29 9.16 17.85
CA PRO A 69 8.31 10.21 17.95
C PRO A 69 8.96 11.52 17.53
N GLU A 70 8.71 11.93 16.29
CA GLU A 70 9.04 13.27 15.82
C GLU A 70 8.51 14.24 16.87
N LYS A 71 9.42 15.04 17.43
CA LYS A 71 9.10 16.06 18.41
C LYS A 71 7.87 16.84 17.90
N PRO A 72 6.77 16.90 18.65
CA PRO A 72 5.60 17.63 18.20
C PRO A 72 5.99 19.08 17.96
N VAL A 73 5.93 19.51 16.70
CA VAL A 73 5.96 20.92 16.33
C VAL A 73 4.65 21.50 16.82
N ASN A 74 4.72 22.23 17.93
CA ASN A 74 3.58 22.98 18.43
C ASN A 74 3.34 24.13 17.43
N PRO A 75 2.24 24.13 16.66
CA PRO A 75 1.93 25.29 15.84
C PRO A 75 1.73 26.48 16.79
N ASP A 76 2.38 27.60 16.50
CA ASP A 76 2.15 28.83 17.27
C ASP A 76 0.64 29.13 17.25
N PRO A 77 0.00 29.39 18.40
CA PRO A 77 -1.42 29.66 18.42
C PRO A 77 -1.70 30.92 17.58
N GLU A 78 -2.47 30.74 16.51
CA GLU A 78 -2.99 31.87 15.75
C GLU A 78 -3.85 32.74 16.68
N THR A 79 -3.66 34.06 16.58
CA THR A 79 -4.44 35.00 17.37
C THR A 79 -5.90 34.94 16.90
N PRO A 80 -6.88 34.65 17.77
CA PRO A 80 -8.27 34.59 17.35
C PRO A 80 -8.72 35.97 16.87
N VAL A 81 -9.21 36.03 15.64
CA VAL A 81 -9.87 37.23 15.11
C VAL A 81 -11.11 37.50 15.94
N THR A 82 -11.17 38.67 16.57
CA THR A 82 -12.36 39.14 17.28
C THR A 82 -13.40 39.51 16.23
N PRO A 83 -14.61 38.92 16.23
CA PRO A 83 -15.69 39.40 15.37
C PRO A 83 -16.03 40.83 15.77
N GLU A 84 -16.15 41.73 14.80
CA GLU A 84 -16.73 43.05 15.06
C GLU A 84 -18.23 42.88 15.35
N ASP A 85 -18.72 43.54 16.40
CA ASP A 85 -20.15 43.56 16.72
C ASP A 85 -20.95 44.13 15.54
N PRO A 86 -22.08 43.52 15.15
CA PRO A 86 -22.93 44.08 14.12
C PRO A 86 -23.47 45.44 14.60
N ASP A 87 -23.21 46.48 13.82
CA ASP A 87 -23.67 47.85 14.07
C ASP A 87 -25.20 47.83 14.23
N PRO A 88 -25.77 48.28 15.37
CA PRO A 88 -27.20 48.24 15.58
C PRO A 88 -27.91 49.09 14.54
N GLU A 89 -28.64 48.42 13.63
CA GLU A 89 -29.51 49.09 12.67
C GLU A 89 -30.43 50.07 13.42
N LYS A 90 -30.37 51.33 13.00
CA LYS A 90 -31.22 52.40 13.50
C LYS A 90 -32.69 51.99 13.39
N PRO A 91 -33.51 52.12 14.45
CA PRO A 91 -34.91 51.76 14.37
C PRO A 91 -35.62 52.67 13.36
N VAL A 92 -36.24 52.07 12.36
CA VAL A 92 -37.20 52.75 11.49
C VAL A 92 -38.49 52.97 12.27
N ASN A 93 -38.83 54.24 12.47
CA ASN A 93 -40.05 54.66 13.14
C ASN A 93 -41.26 54.32 12.23
N PRO A 94 -42.25 53.54 12.68
CA PRO A 94 -43.49 53.42 11.93
C PRO A 94 -44.31 54.70 12.15
N ASP A 95 -44.48 55.50 11.11
CA ASP A 95 -45.44 56.62 11.14
C ASP A 95 -46.89 56.05 11.22
N PRO A 96 -47.82 56.75 11.92
CA PRO A 96 -49.20 56.32 12.13
C PRO A 96 -50.10 56.43 10.89
#